data_AF-Q8KLW8-F1
#
_entry.id   AF-Q8KLW8-F1
#
_cell.length_a   1.000
_cell.length_b   1.000
_cell.length_c   1.000
_cell.angle_alpha   90.00
_cell.angle_beta   90.00
_cell.angle_gamma   90.00
#
_symmetry.space_group_name_H-M   'P 1'
#
loop_
_entity.id
_entity.type
_entity.pdbx_description
1 polymer ?
#
loop_
_entity_poly.entity_id
_entity_poly.type
_entity_poly.pdbx_seq_one_letter_code
_entity_poly.pdbx_strand_id
1 'polypeptide(L)' 'ATSPVTPDLGVVSDTFWRLPNVKRSAHPFAFAAAGPQAEQIISDPLPLPPHSPASPVARVHELDGQVLLLGVGHDANTT' A
#
# COMPACT_ATOMS: atom_id res chain seq x y z
N ALA A 1 -4.30 1.77 13.08
CA ALA A 1 -3.85 0.41 12.73
C ALA A 1 -2.54 0.14 13.44
N THR A 2 -2.44 -0.92 14.25
CA THR A 2 -1.26 -1.22 15.09
C THR A 2 -0.57 -2.54 14.72
N SER A 3 -1.10 -3.29 13.76
CA SER A 3 -0.52 -4.59 13.37
C SER A 3 0.85 -4.40 12.70
N PRO A 4 1.85 -5.20 13.08
CA PRO A 4 3.16 -5.17 12.44
C PRO A 4 3.07 -5.58 10.97
N VAL A 5 4.03 -5.12 10.17
CA VAL A 5 4.21 -5.59 8.79
C VAL A 5 4.77 -7.01 8.84
N THR A 6 4.36 -7.88 7.93
CA THR A 6 4.89 -9.24 7.87
C THR A 6 6.38 -9.19 7.45
N PRO A 7 7.27 -9.99 8.07
CA PRO A 7 8.72 -9.87 7.84
C PRO A 7 9.18 -10.07 6.39
N ASP A 8 8.38 -10.79 5.59
CA ASP A 8 8.63 -11.08 4.18
C ASP A 8 8.46 -9.86 3.25
N LEU A 9 7.75 -8.81 3.68
CA LEU A 9 7.57 -7.57 2.91
C LEU A 9 8.77 -6.61 2.99
N GLY A 10 9.75 -6.90 3.86
CA GLY A 10 10.99 -6.14 3.98
C GLY A 10 10.92 -4.86 4.83
N VAL A 11 12.11 -4.29 5.10
CA VAL A 11 12.31 -3.16 6.03
C VAL A 11 11.66 -1.86 5.55
N VAL A 12 11.55 -1.64 4.24
CA VAL A 12 10.93 -0.42 3.68
C VAL A 12 9.47 -0.36 4.08
N SER A 13 8.72 -1.45 3.86
CA SER A 13 7.31 -1.56 4.23
C SER A 13 7.11 -1.31 5.73
N ASP A 14 7.98 -1.87 6.58
CA ASP A 14 7.89 -1.74 8.04
C ASP A 14 8.25 -0.32 8.53
N THR A 15 9.21 0.36 7.90
CA THR A 15 9.62 1.72 8.29
C THR A 15 8.70 2.81 7.71
N PHE A 16 8.28 2.67 6.46
CA PHE A 16 7.56 3.70 5.71
C PHE A 16 6.26 4.13 6.39
N TRP A 17 5.44 3.18 6.85
CA TRP A 17 4.15 3.51 7.47
C TRP A 17 4.26 4.27 8.79
N ARG A 18 5.45 4.29 9.41
CA ARG A 18 5.73 4.99 10.69
C ARG A 18 6.30 6.39 10.49
N LEU A 19 6.57 6.79 9.25
CA LEU A 19 7.05 8.14 8.97
C LEU A 19 5.95 9.19 9.26
N PRO A 20 6.33 10.41 9.64
CA PRO A 20 5.37 11.50 9.80
C PRO A 20 4.54 11.71 8.53
N ASN A 21 3.26 12.02 8.70
CA ASN A 21 2.30 12.30 7.61
C ASN A 21 2.01 11.13 6.66
N VAL A 22 2.41 9.91 7.00
CA VAL A 22 2.00 8.70 6.26
C VAL A 22 0.65 8.21 6.80
N LYS A 23 -0.30 8.01 5.90
CA LYS A 23 -1.60 7.42 6.22
C LYS A 23 -1.55 5.91 6.00
N ARG A 24 -2.22 5.15 6.88
CA ARG A 24 -2.30 3.68 6.79
C ARG A 24 -3.74 3.21 6.92
N SER A 25 -4.18 2.33 6.03
CA SER A 25 -5.52 1.73 6.11
C SER A 25 -5.66 0.80 7.32
N ALA A 26 -6.90 0.61 7.78
CA ALA A 26 -7.22 -0.20 8.95
C ALA A 26 -7.67 -1.63 8.58
N HIS A 27 -6.75 -2.44 8.02
CA HIS A 27 -7.02 -3.82 7.61
C HIS A 27 -5.79 -4.74 7.84
N PRO A 28 -5.94 -6.07 8.00
CA PRO A 28 -4.78 -6.99 8.04
C PRO A 28 -3.87 -6.90 6.81
N PHE A 29 -4.46 -6.74 5.61
CA PHE A 29 -3.73 -6.45 4.36
C PHE A 29 -3.63 -4.94 4.12
N ALA A 30 -3.04 -4.22 5.08
CA ALA A 30 -3.00 -2.75 5.06
C ALA A 30 -2.13 -2.19 3.93
N PHE A 31 -2.51 -1.01 3.44
CA PHE A 31 -1.71 -0.17 2.56
C PHE A 31 -1.30 1.11 3.30
N ALA A 32 -0.12 1.64 2.97
CA ALA A 32 0.37 2.92 3.47
C ALA A 32 0.62 3.87 2.31
N ALA A 33 0.26 5.14 2.46
CA ALA A 33 0.41 6.16 1.43
C ALA A 33 0.83 7.50 2.04
N ALA A 34 1.60 8.26 1.29
CA ALA A 34 2.11 9.58 1.68
C ALA A 34 1.86 10.59 0.55
N GLY A 35 1.71 11.86 0.92
CA GLY A 35 1.52 12.95 -0.04
C GLY A 35 0.05 13.34 -0.27
N PRO A 36 -0.21 14.25 -1.24
CA PRO A 36 -1.52 14.90 -1.41
C PRO A 36 -2.68 13.94 -1.68
N GLN A 37 -2.41 12.81 -2.32
CA GLN A 37 -3.41 11.80 -2.70
C GLN A 37 -3.51 10.64 -1.70
N ALA A 38 -2.76 10.67 -0.59
CA ALA A 38 -2.70 9.54 0.35
C ALA A 38 -4.08 9.13 0.87
N GLU A 39 -4.91 10.11 1.24
CA GLU A 39 -6.26 9.85 1.76
C GLU A 39 -7.19 9.27 0.70
N GLN A 40 -7.06 9.70 -0.54
CA GLN A 40 -7.80 9.14 -1.67
C GLN A 40 -7.37 7.69 -1.92
N ILE A 41 -6.06 7.41 -1.94
CA ILE A 41 -5.54 6.07 -2.26
C ILE A 41 -5.96 5.03 -1.23
N ILE A 42 -5.88 5.37 0.06
CA ILE A 42 -6.24 4.44 1.14
C ILE A 42 -7.70 4.62 1.60
N SER A 43 -8.52 5.29 0.79
CA SER A 43 -9.94 5.49 1.11
C SER A 43 -10.67 4.15 1.16
N ASP A 44 -11.73 4.13 1.97
CA ASP A 44 -12.67 3.01 2.08
C ASP A 44 -12.13 1.75 2.79
N PRO A 45 -13.02 0.90 3.33
CA PRO A 45 -12.64 -0.43 3.80
C PRO A 45 -12.02 -1.23 2.65
N LEU A 46 -10.93 -1.94 2.94
CA LEU A 46 -10.29 -2.77 1.92
C LEU A 46 -11.27 -3.85 1.43
N PRO A 47 -11.54 -3.93 0.12
CA PRO A 47 -12.44 -4.94 -0.42
C PRO A 47 -11.81 -6.34 -0.36
N LEU A 48 -12.65 -7.38 -0.44
CA LEU A 48 -12.23 -8.76 -0.63
C LEU A 48 -12.69 -9.21 -2.04
N PRO A 49 -11.77 -9.53 -2.97
CA PRO A 49 -10.32 -9.61 -2.80
C PRO A 49 -9.63 -8.22 -2.73
N PRO A 50 -8.45 -8.13 -2.08
CA PRO A 50 -7.76 -6.88 -1.81
C PRO A 50 -7.20 -6.16 -3.05
N HIS A 51 -7.16 -6.82 -4.22
CA HIS A 51 -6.74 -6.26 -5.52
C HIS A 51 -7.92 -6.11 -6.50
N SER A 52 -9.13 -5.93 -5.99
CA SER A 52 -10.31 -5.65 -6.82
C SER A 52 -10.34 -4.19 -7.32
N PRO A 53 -11.22 -3.81 -8.26
CA PRO A 53 -11.32 -2.42 -8.74
C PRO A 53 -11.57 -1.36 -7.66
N ALA A 54 -12.09 -1.75 -6.50
CA ALA A 54 -12.26 -0.85 -5.35
C ALA A 54 -11.03 -0.81 -4.41
N SER A 55 -9.90 -1.39 -4.81
CA SER A 55 -8.69 -1.48 -3.99
C SER A 55 -7.81 -0.23 -4.04
N PRO A 56 -6.93 -0.02 -3.05
CA PRO A 56 -5.90 1.01 -3.13
C PRO A 56 -5.01 0.88 -4.36
N VAL A 57 -4.72 -0.34 -4.81
CA VAL A 57 -3.93 -0.59 -6.02
C VAL A 57 -4.65 -0.07 -7.27
N ALA A 58 -5.95 -0.34 -7.39
CA ALA A 58 -6.75 0.19 -8.49
C ALA A 58 -6.77 1.72 -8.51
N ARG A 59 -6.87 2.37 -7.35
CA ARG A 59 -6.79 3.84 -7.25
C ARG A 59 -5.42 4.39 -7.66
N VAL A 60 -4.33 3.70 -7.31
CA VAL A 60 -2.99 4.08 -7.78
C VAL A 60 -2.91 3.97 -9.31
N HIS A 61 -3.48 2.90 -9.89
CA HIS A 61 -3.55 2.73 -11.33
C HIS A 61 -4.39 3.81 -12.03
N GLU A 62 -5.56 4.17 -11.48
CA GLU A 62 -6.40 5.26 -11.98
C GLU A 62 -5.72 6.65 -11.94
N LEU A 63 -4.70 6.78 -11.09
CA LEU A 63 -3.87 7.98 -10.95
C LEU A 63 -2.58 7.91 -11.78
N ASP A 64 -2.51 7.01 -12.77
CA ASP A 64 -1.33 6.76 -13.62
C ASP A 64 -0.06 6.40 -12.81
N GLY A 65 -0.25 5.76 -11.65
CA GLY A 65 0.83 5.34 -10.77
C GLY A 65 1.73 4.27 -11.39
N GLN A 66 2.98 4.22 -10.92
CA GLN A 66 4.00 3.30 -11.43
C GLN A 66 4.47 2.33 -10.35
N VAL A 67 4.87 1.13 -10.78
CA VAL A 67 5.54 0.14 -9.93
C VAL A 67 7.04 0.31 -10.07
N LEU A 68 7.72 0.49 -8.93
CA LEU A 68 9.17 0.58 -8.87
C LEU A 68 9.74 -0.64 -8.15
N LEU A 69 10.47 -1.48 -8.89
CA LEU A 69 11.19 -2.64 -8.35
C LEU A 69 12.67 -2.27 -8.18
N LEU A 70 13.17 -2.23 -6.95
CA LEU A 70 14.56 -1.88 -6.63
C LEU A 70 15.32 -3.09 -6.09
N GLY A 71 16.20 -3.67 -6.91
CA GLY A 71 17.02 -4.81 -6.51
C GLY A 71 16.26 -6.13 -6.31
N VAL A 72 15.03 -6.22 -6.83
CA VAL A 72 14.16 -7.41 -6.76
C VAL A 72 13.60 -7.78 -8.14
N GLY A 73 13.12 -9.01 -8.28
CA GLY A 73 12.45 -9.51 -9.48
C GLY A 73 10.96 -9.18 -9.51
N HIS A 74 10.28 -9.64 -10.58
CA HIS A 74 8.85 -9.43 -10.76
C HIS A 74 7.99 -10.31 -9.82
N ASP A 75 8.59 -11.28 -9.15
CA ASP A 75 7.98 -12.08 -8.08
C ASP A 75 7.56 -11.21 -6.88
N ALA A 76 8.19 -10.06 -6.69
CA ALA A 76 7.82 -9.08 -5.67
C ALA A 76 6.71 -8.10 -6.13
N ASN A 77 6.16 -8.26 -7.35
CA ASN A 77 5.12 -7.37 -7.84
C ASN A 77 3.74 -7.78 -7.28
N THR A 78 3.10 -6.86 -6.54
CA THR A 78 1.79 -7.05 -5.91
C THR A 78 0.64 -6.38 -6.68
N THR A 79 0.86 -5.89 -7.90
CA THR A 79 -0.19 -5.25 -8.73
C THR A 79 -0.92 -6.23 -9.62
#